data_AF-A0A6L9KW72-F1
#
_entry.id   AF-A0A6L9KW72-F1
#
_cell.length_a   1.000
_cell.length_b   1.000
_cell.length_c   1.000
_cell.angle_alpha   90.00
_cell.angle_beta   90.00
_cell.angle_gamma   90.00
#
_symmetry.space_group_name_H-M   'P 1'
#
loop_
_entity.id
_entity.type
_entity.pdbx_description
1 polymer ?
#
loop_
_entity_poly.entity_id
_entity_poly.type
_entity_poly.pdbx_seq_one_letter_code
_entity_poly.pdbx_strand_id
1 'polypeptide(L)'
;MTQNQRIEQNIDFYTSHLKHIDELLERSSKGVTKSPEHADIHAQITNLKTERDQFAEHIETLKLGSTADMQEQMIEGAGPMGVWDALAQQLEKLVERIER
;
A
#
# COMPACT_ATOMS: atom_id res chain seq x y z
N MET A 1 18.06 18.95 -6.57
CA MET A 1 17.70 17.57 -6.94
C MET A 1 17.41 17.55 -8.42
N THR A 2 17.93 16.56 -9.14
CA THR A 2 17.57 16.31 -10.54
C THR A 2 16.22 15.59 -10.62
N GLN A 3 15.60 15.57 -11.80
CA GLN A 3 14.32 14.89 -12.05
C GLN A 3 14.39 13.40 -11.68
N ASN A 4 15.44 12.69 -12.10
CA ASN A 4 15.66 11.29 -11.74
C ASN A 4 15.74 11.07 -10.23
N GLN A 5 16.42 11.96 -9.49
CA GLN A 5 16.52 11.84 -8.03
C GLN A 5 15.16 11.97 -7.34
N ARG A 6 14.24 12.80 -7.87
CA ARG A 6 12.87 12.92 -7.33
C ARG A 6 12.06 11.65 -7.63
N ILE A 7 12.22 11.08 -8.82
CA ILE A 7 11.54 9.84 -9.21
C ILE A 7 12.02 8.67 -8.33
N GLU A 8 13.33 8.52 -8.15
CA GLU A 8 13.92 7.49 -7.28
C GLU A 8 13.41 7.63 -5.83
N GLN A 9 13.39 8.85 -5.29
CA GLN A 9 12.85 9.10 -3.95
C GLN A 9 11.37 8.73 -3.80
N ASN A 10 10.56 9.02 -4.82
CA ASN A 10 9.16 8.62 -4.81
C ASN A 10 9.03 7.10 -4.86
N ILE A 11 9.77 6.41 -5.73
CA ILE A 11 9.76 4.94 -5.83
C ILE A 11 10.20 4.30 -4.49
N ASP A 12 11.23 4.83 -3.85
CA ASP A 12 11.71 4.36 -2.55
C ASP A 12 10.68 4.59 -1.44
N PHE A 13 10.06 5.77 -1.41
CA PHE A 13 8.99 6.09 -0.48
C PHE A 13 7.80 5.14 -0.66
N TYR A 14 7.36 4.93 -1.89
CA TYR A 14 6.24 4.05 -2.24
C TYR A 14 6.53 2.58 -1.91
N THR A 15 7.76 2.13 -2.18
CA THR A 15 8.21 0.78 -1.82
C THR A 15 8.23 0.60 -0.29
N SER A 16 8.62 1.63 0.47
CA SER A 16 8.61 1.58 1.93
C SER A 16 7.18 1.55 2.48
N HIS A 17 6.27 2.32 1.89
CA HIS A 17 4.84 2.31 2.22
C HIS A 17 4.19 0.95 1.97
N LEU A 18 4.51 0.32 0.83
CA LEU A 18 4.01 -1.02 0.49
C LEU A 18 4.47 -2.05 1.54
N LYS A 19 5.72 -1.98 1.99
CA LYS A 19 6.22 -2.86 3.07
C LYS A 19 5.46 -2.68 4.38
N HIS A 20 5.14 -1.44 4.77
CA HIS A 20 4.33 -1.17 5.96
C HIS A 20 2.93 -1.78 5.84
N ILE A 21 2.30 -1.62 4.68
CA ILE A 21 1.00 -2.24 4.37
C ILE A 21 1.08 -3.78 4.47
N ASP A 22 2.15 -4.39 3.95
CA ASP A 22 2.37 -5.84 4.03
C ASP A 22 2.48 -6.32 5.48
N GLU A 23 3.23 -5.59 6.33
CA GLU A 23 3.36 -5.89 7.75
C GLU A 23 2.01 -5.82 8.50
N LEU A 24 1.20 -4.79 8.21
CA LEU A 24 -0.13 -4.63 8.80
C LEU A 24 -1.10 -5.74 8.34
N LEU A 25 -1.05 -6.14 7.06
CA LEU A 25 -1.84 -7.24 6.53
C LEU A 25 -1.47 -8.59 7.15
N GLU A 26 -0.18 -8.82 7.39
CA GLU A 26 0.29 -10.03 8.05
C GLU A 26 -0.20 -10.09 9.50
N ARG A 27 -0.07 -8.99 10.25
CA ARG A 27 -0.52 -8.89 11.65
C ARG A 27 -2.03 -9.07 11.78
N SER A 28 -2.80 -8.38 10.95
CA SER A 28 -4.26 -8.50 10.94
C SER A 28 -4.70 -9.93 10.59
N SER A 29 -4.10 -10.55 9.57
CA SER A 29 -4.39 -11.94 9.21
C SER A 29 -4.11 -12.92 10.35
N LYS A 30 -2.97 -12.76 11.05
CA LYS A 30 -2.60 -13.58 12.22
C LYS A 30 -3.57 -13.39 13.38
N GLY A 31 -4.00 -12.16 13.65
CA GLY A 31 -4.91 -11.87 14.75
C GLY A 31 -6.33 -12.43 14.52
N VAL A 32 -6.84 -12.38 13.28
CA VAL A 32 -8.16 -12.94 12.93
C VAL A 32 -8.21 -14.46 13.08
N THR A 33 -7.13 -15.18 12.76
CA THR A 33 -7.11 -16.65 12.94
C THR A 33 -7.29 -17.11 14.40
N LYS A 34 -7.15 -16.21 15.37
CA LYS A 34 -7.30 -16.51 16.80
C LYS A 34 -8.73 -16.34 17.32
N SER A 35 -9.65 -15.77 16.54
CA SER A 35 -11.02 -15.48 16.99
C SER A 35 -12.06 -15.71 15.88
N PRO A 36 -12.92 -16.74 16.01
CA PRO A 36 -13.90 -17.12 14.97
C PRO A 36 -15.04 -16.11 14.72
N GLU A 37 -15.20 -15.07 15.53
CA GLU A 37 -16.31 -14.10 15.44
C GLU A 37 -16.08 -12.98 14.39
N HIS A 38 -15.06 -13.10 13.56
CA HIS A 38 -14.55 -12.01 12.72
C HIS A 38 -14.76 -12.20 11.21
N ALA A 39 -15.88 -12.81 10.79
CA ALA A 39 -16.21 -12.96 9.38
C ALA A 39 -16.20 -11.63 8.60
N ASP A 40 -16.70 -10.55 9.21
CA ASP A 40 -16.66 -9.20 8.62
C ASP A 40 -15.24 -8.64 8.50
N ILE A 41 -14.32 -9.06 9.37
CA ILE A 41 -12.91 -8.65 9.33
C ILE A 41 -12.19 -9.41 8.21
N HIS A 42 -12.51 -10.68 7.98
CA HIS A 42 -11.98 -11.45 6.85
C HIS A 42 -12.33 -10.81 5.50
N ALA A 43 -13.57 -10.34 5.33
CA ALA A 43 -13.97 -9.61 4.13
C ALA A 43 -13.17 -8.30 3.96
N GLN A 44 -12.98 -7.54 5.04
CA GLN A 44 -12.17 -6.31 5.02
C GLN A 44 -10.70 -6.59 4.68
N ILE A 45 -10.07 -7.61 5.26
CA ILE A 45 -8.68 -8.00 4.94
C ILE A 45 -8.57 -8.39 3.46
N THR A 46 -9.58 -9.06 2.90
CA THR A 46 -9.58 -9.48 1.49
C THR A 46 -9.64 -8.29 0.54
N ASN A 47 -10.48 -7.29 0.85
CA ASN A 47 -10.53 -6.05 0.08
C ASN A 47 -9.21 -5.28 0.17
N LEU A 48 -8.65 -5.15 1.37
CA LEU A 48 -7.38 -4.44 1.59
C LEU A 48 -6.19 -5.14 0.89
N LYS A 49 -6.20 -6.47 0.77
CA LYS A 49 -5.23 -7.21 -0.05
C LYS A 49 -5.34 -6.86 -1.53
N THR A 50 -6.56 -6.72 -2.03
CA THR A 50 -6.80 -6.33 -3.43
C THR A 50 -6.28 -4.93 -3.71
N GLU A 51 -6.51 -3.99 -2.79
CA GLU A 51 -5.98 -2.62 -2.88
C GLU A 51 -4.44 -2.60 -2.78
N ARG A 52 -3.84 -3.43 -1.91
CA ARG A 52 -2.38 -3.64 -1.85
C ARG A 52 -1.82 -4.16 -3.17
N ASP A 53 -2.48 -5.13 -3.80
CA ASP A 53 -2.00 -5.71 -5.06
C ASP A 53 -2.01 -4.69 -6.21
N GLN A 54 -3.07 -3.86 -6.29
CA GLN A 54 -3.11 -2.71 -7.20
C GLN A 54 -1.98 -1.71 -6.92
N PHE A 55 -1.67 -1.53 -5.65
CA PHE A 55 -0.58 -0.67 -5.20
C PHE A 55 0.80 -1.18 -5.64
N ALA A 56 1.03 -2.48 -5.51
CA ALA A 56 2.26 -3.13 -5.95
C ALA A 56 2.43 -3.06 -7.48
N GLU A 57 1.38 -3.35 -8.25
CA GLU A 57 1.38 -3.26 -9.72
C GLU A 57 1.72 -1.84 -10.20
N HIS A 58 1.24 -0.83 -9.49
CA HIS A 58 1.54 0.56 -9.78
C HIS A 58 3.03 0.88 -9.57
N ILE A 59 3.63 0.44 -8.46
CA ILE A 59 5.07 0.62 -8.20
C ILE A 59 5.91 -0.11 -9.24
N GLU A 60 5.49 -1.30 -9.68
CA GLU A 60 6.17 -2.02 -10.76
C GLU A 60 6.10 -1.26 -12.09
N THR A 61 4.93 -0.71 -12.43
CA THR A 61 4.73 0.13 -13.62
C THR A 61 5.65 1.36 -13.59
N LEU A 62 5.77 2.02 -12.44
CA LEU A 62 6.70 3.14 -12.24
C LEU A 62 8.16 2.72 -12.45
N LYS A 63 8.57 1.56 -11.93
CA LYS A 63 9.94 1.04 -12.09
C LYS A 63 10.25 0.66 -13.54
N LEU A 64 9.25 0.22 -14.31
CA LEU A 64 9.37 -0.19 -15.70
C LEU A 64 9.24 0.96 -16.71
N GLY A 65 8.83 2.16 -16.26
CA GLY A 65 8.73 3.35 -17.11
C GLY A 65 10.02 3.62 -17.86
N SER A 66 9.95 3.68 -19.19
CA SER A 66 11.15 3.72 -20.05
C SER A 66 11.85 5.08 -20.10
N THR A 67 11.20 6.15 -19.63
CA THR A 67 11.78 7.50 -19.55
C THR A 67 11.36 8.20 -18.27
N ALA A 68 12.20 9.14 -17.80
CA ALA A 68 11.92 9.95 -16.61
C ALA A 68 10.61 10.74 -16.73
N ASP A 69 10.31 11.28 -17.91
CA ASP A 69 9.05 12.00 -18.17
C ASP A 69 7.82 11.09 -18.06
N MET A 70 7.92 9.84 -18.53
CA MET A 70 6.84 8.86 -18.41
C MET A 70 6.62 8.46 -16.95
N GLN A 71 7.70 8.30 -16.18
CA GLN A 71 7.63 8.02 -14.74
C GLN A 71 7.04 9.19 -13.95
N GLU A 72 7.40 10.43 -14.29
CA GLU A 72 6.85 11.63 -13.62
C GLU A 72 5.35 11.78 -13.90
N GLN A 73 4.92 11.58 -15.16
CA GLN A 73 3.49 11.57 -15.50
C GLN A 73 2.72 10.45 -14.80
N MET A 74 3.33 9.28 -14.63
CA MET A 74 2.72 8.20 -13.87
C MET A 74 2.59 8.54 -12.39
N ILE A 75 3.60 9.18 -11.78
CA ILE A 75 3.55 9.66 -10.38
C ILE A 75 2.45 10.73 -10.21
N GLU A 76 2.33 11.66 -11.15
CA GLU A 76 1.28 12.69 -11.12
C GLU A 76 -0.12 12.10 -11.36
N GLY A 77 -0.24 11.08 -12.22
CA GLY A 77 -1.48 10.39 -12.54
C GLY A 77 -1.91 9.32 -11.54
N ALA A 78 -0.99 8.83 -10.70
CA ALA A 78 -1.19 7.79 -9.69
C ALA A 78 -2.23 8.14 -8.61
N GLY A 79 -2.59 9.42 -8.55
CA GLY A 79 -3.41 9.99 -7.50
C GLY A 79 -2.55 10.46 -6.32
N PRO A 80 -3.05 11.44 -5.55
CA PRO A 80 -2.30 12.06 -4.48
C PRO A 80 -1.94 11.03 -3.40
N MET A 81 -0.75 11.17 -2.80
CA MET A 81 -0.27 10.40 -1.64
C MET A 81 -1.35 10.11 -0.58
N GLY A 82 -2.36 10.98 -0.45
CA GLY A 82 -3.49 10.81 0.46
C GLY A 82 -4.34 9.54 0.24
N VAL A 83 -4.43 8.97 -0.97
CA VAL A 83 -5.12 7.68 -1.18
C VAL A 83 -4.37 6.55 -0.49
N TRP A 84 -3.04 6.64 -0.48
CA TRP A 84 -2.16 5.57 -0.01
C TRP A 84 -1.97 5.67 1.50
N ASP A 85 -1.94 6.89 2.05
CA ASP A 85 -2.05 7.15 3.48
C ASP A 85 -3.39 6.66 4.05
N ALA A 86 -4.50 6.87 3.32
CA ALA A 86 -5.81 6.42 3.76
C ALA A 86 -5.86 4.88 3.86
N LEU A 87 -5.26 4.17 2.91
CA LEU A 87 -5.14 2.71 2.95
C LEU A 87 -4.33 2.24 4.17
N ALA A 88 -3.15 2.83 4.39
CA ALA A 88 -2.32 2.51 5.56
C ALA A 88 -3.07 2.77 6.87
N GLN A 89 -3.77 3.91 6.98
CA GLN A 89 -4.53 4.27 8.18
C GLN A 89 -5.74 3.34 8.42
N GLN A 90 -6.39 2.85 7.37
CA GLN A 90 -7.45 1.85 7.50
C GLN A 90 -6.89 0.53 8.04
N LEU A 91 -5.73 0.10 7.55
CA LEU A 91 -5.04 -1.10 8.02
C LEU A 91 -4.58 -0.98 9.47
N GLU A 92 -4.04 0.16 9.89
CA GLU A 92 -3.65 0.41 11.28
C GLU A 92 -4.83 0.27 12.23
N LYS A 93 -5.97 0.92 11.92
CA LYS A 93 -7.20 0.80 12.70
C LYS A 93 -7.72 -0.63 12.77
N LEU A 94 -7.58 -1.38 11.68
CA LEU A 94 -8.00 -2.77 11.62
C LEU A 94 -7.13 -3.64 12.54
N VAL A 95 -5.81 -3.47 12.50
CA VAL A 95 -4.86 -4.16 13.39
C VAL A 95 -5.15 -3.83 14.85
N GLU A 96 -5.34 -2.55 15.20
CA GLU A 96 -5.69 -2.13 16.56
C GLU A 96 -6.97 -2.79 17.09
N ARG A 97 -7.97 -2.96 16.22
CA ARG A 97 -9.24 -3.60 16.59
C ARG A 97 -9.09 -5.10 16.80
N ILE A 98 -8.19 -5.76 16.07
CA ILE A 98 -7.94 -7.20 16.16
C ILE A 98 -7.04 -7.54 17.36
N GLU A 99 -6.11 -6.66 17.72
CA GLU A 99 -5.16 -6.86 18.81
C GLU A 99 -5.67 -6.41 20.19
N ARG A 100 -6.82 -5.72 20.24
CA ARG A 100 -7.56 -5.41 21.47
C ARG A 100 -8.31 -6.63 22.02
#